data_AF-H6L3V1-F1
#
_entry.id   AF-H6L3V1-F1
#
_cell.length_a   1.000
_cell.length_b   1.000
_cell.length_c   1.000
_cell.angle_alpha   90.00
_cell.angle_beta   90.00
_cell.angle_gamma   90.00
#
_symmetry.space_group_name_H-M   'P 1'
#
loop_
_entity.id
_entity.type
_entity.pdbx_description
1 polymer ?
#
loop_
_entity_poly.entity_id
_entity_poly.type
_entity_poly.pdbx_seq_one_letter_code
_entity_poly.pdbx_strand_id
1 'polypeptide(L)'
;MKIYSAISLIVCLLLFSCTEEQGQEPLLEGPEKAPKTADSSLYISTDGQGASLSLSSREGELKAAPDWGAKSLRSYHKGSSFRYLGRMSKAESLIRLEGVDHREPWLEVEAADGYKGWLFGGSLSFDSLPSEDLQRLWLDRRLYFFFGDELAAEVKQYQREAAEIQSLPAFRMLYKKGENLELALEERVNEALALSSADSLANFFWLQHVLPGYLVYLPAPKTEYQLYRDYRFWGKLAEQTADSLDDQLVELFYAAYPLDSLGYSLGSWSIALLEENREYSLLGRGQHLALFERLDALYQSDLNLDQALDPFKQKLLDDIFLTEHYWLSREEVLAELQAILAADFSCLQKSEKVELSARKAMLAQGQAEFGGLEKLE
;
A
#
# COMPACT_ATOMS: atom_id res chain seq x y z
N MET A 1 -29.29 8.76 31.33
CA MET A 1 -30.41 7.80 31.49
C MET A 1 -29.84 6.42 31.18
N LYS A 2 -29.76 5.54 32.19
CA LYS A 2 -29.15 4.20 32.08
C LYS A 2 -29.93 3.33 31.08
N ILE A 3 -29.25 2.40 30.41
CA ILE A 3 -29.47 0.94 30.51
C ILE A 3 -28.35 0.21 29.74
N TYR A 4 -27.63 -0.65 30.46
CA TYR A 4 -26.77 -1.70 29.96
C TYR A 4 -27.60 -2.76 29.20
N SER A 5 -27.04 -3.39 28.17
CA SER A 5 -27.37 -4.78 27.88
C SER A 5 -26.24 -5.49 27.14
N ALA A 6 -25.43 -6.22 27.91
CA ALA A 6 -24.84 -7.48 27.45
C ALA A 6 -25.96 -8.54 27.37
N ILE A 7 -25.80 -9.57 26.52
CA ILE A 7 -26.03 -11.01 26.80
C ILE A 7 -26.32 -11.84 25.53
N SER A 8 -25.65 -12.99 25.51
CA SER A 8 -26.00 -14.30 24.91
C SER A 8 -25.83 -14.58 23.43
N LEU A 9 -24.71 -15.26 23.16
CA LEU A 9 -24.63 -16.63 22.65
C LEU A 9 -25.94 -17.45 22.83
N ILE A 10 -26.59 -17.83 21.72
CA ILE A 10 -27.54 -18.96 21.67
C ILE A 10 -27.22 -19.79 20.45
N VAL A 11 -26.74 -21.00 20.73
CA VAL A 11 -26.74 -22.17 19.85
C VAL A 11 -28.19 -22.66 19.75
N CYS A 12 -28.74 -22.70 18.54
CA CYS A 12 -29.96 -23.44 18.25
C CYS A 12 -29.73 -24.35 17.02
N LEU A 13 -29.42 -25.60 17.33
CA LEU A 13 -29.72 -26.75 16.49
C LEU A 13 -31.23 -26.82 16.28
N LEU A 14 -31.68 -26.68 15.03
CA LEU A 14 -33.00 -27.14 14.63
C LEU A 14 -32.86 -28.03 13.40
N LEU A 15 -33.00 -29.32 13.68
CA LEU A 15 -33.38 -30.36 12.74
C LEU A 15 -34.79 -30.05 12.25
N PHE A 16 -34.96 -29.85 10.95
CA PHE A 16 -36.24 -30.07 10.28
C PHE A 16 -36.02 -31.00 9.09
N SER A 17 -36.69 -32.14 9.17
CA SER A 17 -36.82 -33.13 8.12
C SER A 17 -37.92 -32.72 7.14
N CYS A 18 -37.74 -33.19 5.91
CA CYS A 18 -38.74 -33.48 4.87
C CYS A 18 -39.47 -32.30 4.22
N THR A 19 -39.15 -32.08 2.94
CA THR A 19 -40.06 -32.48 1.85
C THR A 19 -39.26 -32.75 0.58
N GLU A 20 -39.55 -33.91 0.01
CA GLU A 20 -38.98 -34.51 -1.18
C GLU A 20 -39.73 -33.95 -2.40
N GLU A 21 -39.05 -33.21 -3.27
CA GLU A 21 -39.59 -32.81 -4.57
C GLU A 21 -38.58 -33.20 -5.65
N GLN A 22 -38.92 -34.24 -6.40
CA GLN A 22 -38.16 -34.74 -7.54
C GLN A 22 -38.18 -33.72 -8.67
N GLY A 23 -37.14 -32.89 -8.74
CA GLY A 23 -36.79 -32.11 -9.93
C GLY A 23 -35.66 -32.79 -10.69
N GLN A 24 -35.89 -33.14 -11.95
CA GLN A 24 -34.88 -33.68 -12.86
C GLN A 24 -33.63 -32.79 -12.90
N GLU A 25 -32.49 -33.35 -12.47
CA GLU A 25 -31.17 -32.77 -12.73
C GLU A 25 -30.91 -32.78 -14.24
N PRO A 26 -30.53 -31.64 -14.86
CA PRO A 26 -29.88 -31.68 -16.15
C PRO A 26 -28.51 -32.34 -15.99
N LEU A 27 -28.25 -33.35 -16.83
CA LEU A 27 -26.96 -34.01 -16.97
C LEU A 27 -25.82 -32.97 -16.96
N LEU A 28 -25.01 -33.00 -15.91
CA LEU A 28 -23.70 -32.36 -15.90
C LEU A 28 -22.86 -33.05 -16.98
N GLU A 29 -22.68 -32.35 -18.11
CA GLU A 29 -21.63 -32.68 -19.06
C GLU A 29 -20.30 -32.66 -18.30
N GLY A 30 -19.64 -33.82 -18.21
CA GLY A 30 -18.33 -33.95 -17.59
C GLY A 30 -17.29 -33.05 -18.27
N PRO A 31 -16.10 -32.87 -17.65
CA PRO A 31 -15.09 -31.93 -18.14
C PRO A 31 -14.77 -32.19 -19.61
N GLU A 32 -15.20 -31.27 -20.46
CA GLU A 32 -15.00 -31.32 -21.91
C GLU A 32 -13.49 -31.40 -22.17
N LYS A 33 -13.08 -32.45 -22.91
CA LYS A 33 -11.68 -32.71 -23.25
C LYS A 33 -11.05 -31.46 -23.85
N ALA A 34 -9.85 -31.16 -23.36
CA ALA A 34 -9.01 -30.03 -23.77
C ALA A 34 -9.05 -29.79 -25.30
N PRO A 35 -9.22 -28.53 -25.76
CA PRO A 35 -9.28 -28.22 -27.17
C PRO A 35 -8.00 -28.65 -27.88
N LYS A 36 -8.17 -29.20 -29.09
CA LYS A 36 -7.10 -29.66 -29.99
C LYS A 36 -6.08 -28.53 -30.21
N THR A 37 -4.84 -28.79 -29.80
CA THR A 37 -3.57 -28.10 -30.14
C THR A 37 -3.75 -26.71 -30.75
N ALA A 38 -3.79 -25.71 -29.87
CA ALA A 38 -3.68 -24.31 -30.22
C ALA A 38 -2.43 -24.07 -31.07
N ASP A 39 -2.57 -23.26 -32.12
CA ASP A 39 -1.45 -22.83 -32.97
C ASP A 39 -0.39 -22.12 -32.11
N SER A 40 0.80 -22.71 -32.02
CA SER A 40 1.93 -22.17 -31.25
C SER A 40 2.38 -20.78 -31.73
N SER A 41 1.88 -20.32 -32.88
CA SER A 41 2.14 -18.97 -33.39
C SER A 41 1.51 -17.86 -32.52
N LEU A 42 0.47 -18.16 -31.74
CA LEU A 42 -0.38 -17.14 -31.07
C LEU A 42 0.02 -16.80 -29.62
N TYR A 43 0.88 -17.61 -29.00
CA TYR A 43 1.26 -17.43 -27.60
C TYR A 43 2.77 -17.54 -27.39
N ILE A 44 3.24 -17.03 -26.26
CA ILE A 44 4.60 -17.12 -25.76
C ILE A 44 4.57 -18.08 -24.58
N SER A 45 5.53 -18.99 -24.52
CA SER A 45 5.78 -19.80 -23.33
C SER A 45 6.60 -18.97 -22.36
N THR A 46 6.17 -18.91 -21.11
CA THR A 46 6.83 -18.15 -20.06
C THR A 46 7.21 -19.08 -18.93
N ASP A 47 8.30 -18.77 -18.26
CA ASP A 47 8.59 -19.35 -16.95
C ASP A 47 7.50 -18.86 -15.96
N GLY A 48 7.24 -19.64 -14.90
CA GLY A 48 6.20 -19.33 -13.91
C GLY A 48 4.95 -20.19 -13.97
N GLN A 49 4.95 -21.29 -14.73
CA GLN A 49 3.89 -22.30 -14.64
C GLN A 49 3.66 -22.69 -13.18
N GLY A 50 2.40 -22.68 -12.75
CA GLY A 50 2.03 -22.97 -11.37
C GLY A 50 1.82 -21.73 -10.48
N ALA A 51 2.14 -20.52 -10.96
CA ALA A 51 1.85 -19.30 -10.21
C ALA A 51 0.35 -19.21 -9.83
N SER A 52 0.08 -18.80 -8.59
CA SER A 52 -1.28 -18.58 -8.08
C SER A 52 -1.75 -17.19 -8.46
N LEU A 53 -2.94 -17.15 -9.08
CA LEU A 53 -3.59 -15.95 -9.55
C LEU A 53 -4.98 -15.87 -8.92
N SER A 54 -5.47 -14.67 -8.68
CA SER A 54 -6.86 -14.42 -8.30
C SER A 54 -7.52 -13.41 -9.22
N LEU A 55 -8.83 -13.55 -9.40
CA LEU A 55 -9.62 -12.56 -10.14
C LEU A 55 -9.74 -11.29 -9.32
N SER A 56 -9.24 -10.18 -9.85
CA SER A 56 -9.29 -8.87 -9.20
C SER A 56 -10.53 -8.07 -9.56
N SER A 57 -11.05 -8.26 -10.78
CA SER A 57 -12.29 -7.63 -11.23
C SER A 57 -13.52 -8.30 -10.64
N ARG A 58 -14.63 -7.55 -10.57
CA ARG A 58 -15.93 -8.07 -10.10
C ARG A 58 -16.33 -9.39 -10.77
N GLU A 59 -16.19 -9.47 -12.08
CA GLU A 59 -16.49 -10.64 -12.92
C GLU A 59 -15.39 -10.86 -13.95
N GLY A 60 -15.25 -12.11 -14.39
CA GLY A 60 -14.29 -12.52 -15.39
C GLY A 60 -14.79 -13.76 -16.14
N GLU A 61 -14.58 -13.78 -17.45
CA GLU A 61 -15.01 -14.87 -18.32
C GLU A 61 -13.81 -15.67 -18.80
N LEU A 62 -13.77 -16.96 -18.45
CA LEU A 62 -12.80 -17.91 -18.98
C LEU A 62 -13.17 -18.23 -20.43
N LYS A 63 -12.28 -17.89 -21.37
CA LYS A 63 -12.51 -18.02 -22.80
C LYS A 63 -11.81 -19.24 -23.39
N ALA A 64 -12.37 -19.79 -24.47
CA ALA A 64 -11.75 -20.89 -25.21
C ALA A 64 -10.47 -20.49 -25.97
N ALA A 65 -10.29 -19.20 -26.26
CA ALA A 65 -9.15 -18.62 -26.96
C ALA A 65 -8.84 -17.23 -26.38
N PRO A 66 -7.63 -16.67 -26.57
CA PRO A 66 -7.22 -15.37 -26.03
C PRO A 66 -7.81 -14.20 -26.84
N ASP A 67 -9.14 -14.14 -26.91
CA ASP A 67 -9.89 -13.17 -27.67
C ASP A 67 -11.25 -12.92 -27.00
N TRP A 68 -11.68 -11.66 -26.96
CA TRP A 68 -12.93 -11.29 -26.30
C TRP A 68 -14.18 -11.93 -26.96
N GLY A 69 -14.15 -12.08 -28.28
CA GLY A 69 -15.19 -12.72 -29.09
C GLY A 69 -15.15 -14.25 -29.05
N ALA A 70 -14.17 -14.86 -28.39
CA ALA A 70 -14.13 -16.31 -28.22
C ALA A 70 -15.28 -16.82 -27.34
N LYS A 71 -15.64 -18.10 -27.52
CA LYS A 71 -16.66 -18.78 -26.71
C LYS A 71 -16.31 -18.66 -25.22
N SER A 72 -17.23 -18.13 -24.43
CA SER A 72 -17.15 -18.17 -22.97
C SER A 72 -17.38 -19.61 -22.51
N LEU A 73 -16.43 -20.13 -21.74
CA LEU A 73 -16.49 -21.46 -21.15
C LEU A 73 -17.16 -21.40 -19.77
N ARG A 74 -16.82 -20.37 -18.97
CA ARG A 74 -17.33 -20.20 -17.61
C ARG A 74 -17.10 -18.78 -17.11
N SER A 75 -17.97 -18.31 -16.22
CA SER A 75 -17.82 -17.02 -15.53
C SER A 75 -17.40 -17.23 -14.07
N TYR A 76 -16.58 -16.33 -13.57
CA TYR A 76 -16.06 -16.33 -12.20
C TYR A 76 -16.25 -14.95 -11.56
N HIS A 77 -16.30 -14.94 -10.23
CA HIS A 77 -16.41 -13.73 -9.43
C HIS A 77 -15.07 -13.36 -8.79
N LYS A 78 -14.95 -12.10 -8.37
CA LYS A 78 -13.77 -11.58 -7.65
C LYS A 78 -13.32 -12.53 -6.53
N GLY A 79 -12.00 -12.74 -6.44
CA GLY A 79 -11.38 -13.64 -5.47
C GLY A 79 -11.33 -15.11 -5.90
N SER A 80 -11.93 -15.49 -7.03
CA SER A 80 -11.75 -16.84 -7.58
C SER A 80 -10.28 -17.09 -7.89
N SER A 81 -9.76 -18.25 -7.48
CA SER A 81 -8.35 -18.62 -7.65
C SER A 81 -8.10 -19.43 -8.92
N PHE A 82 -6.94 -19.21 -9.52
CA PHE A 82 -6.48 -19.85 -10.74
C PHE A 82 -5.01 -20.21 -10.65
N ARG A 83 -4.63 -21.27 -11.35
CA ARG A 83 -3.23 -21.65 -11.56
C ARG A 83 -2.80 -21.29 -12.97
N TYR A 84 -1.71 -20.54 -13.09
CA TYR A 84 -1.14 -20.19 -14.38
C TYR A 84 -0.54 -21.42 -15.10
N LEU A 85 -0.81 -21.56 -16.40
CA LEU A 85 -0.38 -22.71 -17.20
C LEU A 85 0.88 -22.47 -18.05
N GLY A 86 1.55 -21.32 -17.89
CA GLY A 86 2.83 -21.02 -18.57
C GLY A 86 2.69 -20.50 -20.00
N ARG A 87 1.48 -20.07 -20.40
CA ARG A 87 1.23 -19.49 -21.72
C ARG A 87 0.56 -18.13 -21.62
N MET A 88 1.06 -17.19 -22.40
CA MET A 88 0.56 -15.82 -22.50
C MET A 88 0.34 -15.48 -23.98
N SER A 89 -0.76 -14.80 -24.32
CA SER A 89 -1.00 -14.40 -25.71
C SER A 89 0.07 -13.41 -26.20
N LYS A 90 0.42 -13.48 -27.49
CA LYS A 90 1.27 -12.47 -28.13
C LYS A 90 0.54 -11.15 -28.31
N ALA A 91 -0.72 -11.24 -28.74
CA ALA A 91 -1.60 -10.09 -28.92
C ALA A 91 -2.12 -9.60 -27.56
N GLU A 92 -2.39 -8.30 -27.49
CA GLU A 92 -3.01 -7.64 -26.34
C GLU A 92 -4.43 -7.22 -26.70
N SER A 93 -5.29 -7.13 -25.70
CA SER A 93 -6.63 -6.57 -25.84
C SER A 93 -6.74 -5.28 -25.05
N LEU A 94 -7.40 -4.27 -25.63
CA LEU A 94 -7.78 -3.06 -24.92
C LEU A 94 -9.19 -3.25 -24.37
N ILE A 95 -9.33 -3.35 -23.05
CA ILE A 95 -10.60 -3.60 -22.38
C ILE A 95 -10.73 -2.61 -21.23
N ARG A 96 -11.90 -1.98 -21.11
CA ARG A 96 -12.23 -1.13 -19.97
C ARG A 96 -12.77 -1.98 -18.83
N LEU A 97 -12.00 -2.09 -17.74
CA LEU A 97 -12.39 -2.76 -16.51
C LEU A 97 -12.59 -1.73 -15.41
N GLU A 98 -13.75 -1.79 -14.77
CA GLU A 98 -14.02 -1.00 -13.56
C GLU A 98 -13.85 0.53 -13.76
N GLY A 99 -14.05 1.00 -14.99
CA GLY A 99 -13.91 2.41 -15.36
C GLY A 99 -12.52 2.80 -15.88
N VAL A 100 -11.53 1.91 -15.83
CA VAL A 100 -10.17 2.14 -16.28
C VAL A 100 -9.85 1.29 -17.51
N ASP A 101 -9.16 1.87 -18.48
CA ASP A 101 -8.71 1.11 -19.66
C ASP A 101 -7.51 0.24 -19.28
N HIS A 102 -7.48 -0.99 -19.78
CA HIS A 102 -6.36 -1.91 -19.64
C HIS A 102 -5.96 -2.40 -21.02
N ARG A 103 -4.67 -2.36 -21.34
CA ARG A 103 -4.10 -3.05 -22.51
C ARG A 103 -3.21 -4.19 -22.02
N GLU A 104 -3.72 -5.41 -22.10
CA GLU A 104 -3.08 -6.57 -21.47
C GLU A 104 -3.14 -7.81 -22.36
N PRO A 105 -2.19 -8.75 -22.20
CA PRO A 105 -2.29 -10.06 -22.80
C PRO A 105 -3.31 -10.93 -22.06
N TRP A 106 -3.65 -12.07 -22.65
CA TRP A 106 -4.44 -13.13 -22.03
C TRP A 106 -3.51 -14.18 -21.44
N LEU A 107 -3.89 -14.74 -20.30
CA LEU A 107 -3.17 -15.79 -19.59
C LEU A 107 -3.94 -17.10 -19.67
N GLU A 108 -3.26 -18.18 -20.06
CA GLU A 108 -3.83 -19.52 -19.98
C GLU A 108 -3.79 -20.00 -18.53
N VAL A 109 -4.95 -20.36 -17.99
CA VAL A 109 -5.13 -20.69 -16.58
C VAL A 109 -5.97 -21.94 -16.39
N GLU A 110 -5.88 -22.51 -15.19
CA GLU A 110 -6.71 -23.59 -14.70
C GLU A 110 -7.42 -23.17 -13.41
N ALA A 111 -8.74 -23.24 -13.39
CA ALA A 111 -9.56 -22.96 -12.22
C ALA A 111 -9.61 -24.17 -11.27
N ALA A 112 -10.06 -23.95 -10.03
CA ALA A 112 -10.15 -24.99 -9.00
C ALA A 112 -11.11 -26.15 -9.36
N ASP A 113 -12.09 -25.88 -10.22
CA ASP A 113 -13.05 -26.87 -10.73
C ASP A 113 -12.51 -27.68 -11.93
N GLY A 114 -11.25 -27.47 -12.33
CA GLY A 114 -10.56 -28.18 -13.40
C GLY A 114 -10.75 -27.59 -14.80
N TYR A 115 -11.52 -26.51 -14.96
CA TYR A 115 -11.68 -25.86 -16.27
C TYR A 115 -10.40 -25.13 -16.67
N LYS A 116 -10.03 -25.27 -17.95
CA LYS A 116 -8.85 -24.63 -18.54
C LYS A 116 -9.28 -23.69 -19.66
N GLY A 117 -8.63 -22.53 -19.73
CA GLY A 117 -8.91 -21.55 -20.77
C GLY A 117 -8.09 -20.28 -20.58
N TRP A 118 -8.53 -19.21 -21.21
CA TRP A 118 -7.85 -17.92 -21.24
C TRP A 118 -8.62 -16.89 -20.43
N LEU A 119 -7.91 -16.18 -19.56
CA LEU A 119 -8.43 -14.99 -18.86
C LEU A 119 -7.65 -13.76 -19.27
N PHE A 120 -8.34 -12.63 -19.36
CA PHE A 120 -7.73 -11.36 -19.70
C PHE A 120 -6.84 -10.88 -18.54
N GLY A 121 -5.57 -10.56 -18.81
CA GLY A 121 -4.59 -10.21 -17.79
C GLY A 121 -5.02 -9.05 -16.89
N GLY A 122 -5.69 -8.03 -17.43
CA GLY A 122 -6.18 -6.90 -16.63
C GLY A 122 -7.16 -7.30 -15.51
N SER A 123 -7.80 -8.46 -15.62
CA SER A 123 -8.73 -8.99 -14.61
C SER A 123 -8.07 -9.83 -13.51
N LEU A 124 -6.75 -10.00 -13.56
CA LEU A 124 -6.00 -10.89 -12.68
C LEU A 124 -5.04 -10.15 -11.77
N SER A 125 -4.80 -10.72 -10.59
CA SER A 125 -3.74 -10.35 -9.66
C SER A 125 -2.94 -11.58 -9.23
N PHE A 126 -1.71 -11.35 -8.80
CA PHE A 126 -0.85 -12.40 -8.26
C PHE A 126 -1.10 -12.56 -6.77
N ASP A 127 -1.33 -13.80 -6.33
CA ASP A 127 -1.43 -14.08 -4.88
C ASP A 127 -0.03 -14.21 -4.23
N SER A 128 0.98 -14.48 -5.05
CA SER A 128 2.38 -14.62 -4.66
C SER A 128 3.29 -14.02 -5.75
N LEU A 129 4.49 -13.59 -5.39
CA LEU A 129 5.46 -13.10 -6.37
C LEU A 129 5.63 -14.10 -7.54
N PRO A 130 5.34 -13.70 -8.78
CA PRO A 130 5.55 -14.58 -9.94
C PRO A 130 7.04 -14.84 -10.18
N SER A 131 7.34 -15.78 -11.08
CA SER A 131 8.69 -15.87 -11.64
C SER A 131 9.10 -14.53 -12.25
N GLU A 132 10.38 -14.19 -12.16
CA GLU A 132 10.95 -12.93 -12.65
C GLU A 132 10.56 -12.62 -14.11
N ASP A 133 10.56 -13.63 -15.00
CA ASP A 133 10.18 -13.47 -16.41
C ASP A 133 8.72 -13.07 -16.60
N LEU A 134 7.79 -13.76 -15.93
CA LEU A 134 6.37 -13.43 -15.98
C LEU A 134 6.10 -12.06 -15.36
N GLN A 135 6.78 -11.74 -14.24
CA GLN A 135 6.70 -10.42 -13.61
C GLN A 135 7.11 -9.33 -14.60
N ARG A 136 8.30 -9.48 -15.19
CA ARG A 136 8.87 -8.51 -16.12
C ARG A 136 8.00 -8.37 -17.36
N LEU A 137 7.58 -9.47 -17.98
CA LEU A 137 6.82 -9.40 -19.22
C LEU A 137 5.44 -8.77 -19.04
N TRP A 138 4.76 -9.05 -17.93
CA TRP A 138 3.40 -8.55 -17.70
C TRP A 138 3.40 -7.19 -17.00
N LEU A 139 4.11 -7.03 -15.88
CA LEU A 139 4.11 -5.78 -15.13
C LEU A 139 4.81 -4.65 -15.88
N ASP A 140 5.87 -4.91 -16.67
CA ASP A 140 6.49 -3.85 -17.47
C ASP A 140 5.48 -3.26 -18.47
N ARG A 141 4.70 -4.10 -19.14
CA ARG A 141 3.69 -3.64 -20.11
C ARG A 141 2.64 -2.77 -19.42
N ARG A 142 2.17 -3.24 -18.26
CA ARG A 142 1.22 -2.49 -17.45
C ARG A 142 1.79 -1.14 -17.01
N LEU A 143 3.05 -1.11 -16.59
CA LEU A 143 3.78 0.10 -16.21
C LEU A 143 3.83 1.11 -17.37
N TYR A 144 4.25 0.68 -18.57
CA TYR A 144 4.29 1.55 -19.75
C TYR A 144 2.90 2.07 -20.14
N PHE A 145 1.88 1.21 -20.08
CA PHE A 145 0.54 1.59 -20.47
C PHE A 145 -0.05 2.66 -19.52
N PHE A 146 0.11 2.50 -18.21
CA PHE A 146 -0.46 3.42 -17.23
C PHE A 146 0.35 4.69 -17.03
N PHE A 147 1.68 4.59 -17.08
CA PHE A 147 2.57 5.67 -16.65
C PHE A 147 3.38 6.29 -17.79
N GLY A 148 3.33 5.71 -18.99
CA GLY A 148 4.11 6.15 -20.13
C GLY A 148 5.60 5.79 -20.04
N ASP A 149 6.34 6.07 -21.12
CA ASP A 149 7.73 5.61 -21.28
C ASP A 149 8.70 6.19 -20.25
N GLU A 150 8.52 7.46 -19.90
CA GLU A 150 9.41 8.19 -18.98
C GLU A 150 9.33 7.62 -17.56
N LEU A 151 8.15 7.64 -16.94
CA LEU A 151 7.96 7.16 -15.58
C LEU A 151 8.20 5.64 -15.48
N ALA A 152 7.86 4.88 -16.53
CA ALA A 152 8.19 3.47 -16.60
C ALA A 152 9.71 3.21 -16.61
N ALA A 153 10.49 4.03 -17.34
CA ALA A 153 11.93 3.93 -17.34
C ALA A 153 12.54 4.30 -15.98
N GLU A 154 11.99 5.30 -15.29
CA GLU A 154 12.44 5.70 -13.95
C GLU A 154 12.21 4.61 -12.91
N VAL A 155 11.02 3.98 -12.89
CA VAL A 155 10.72 2.84 -12.00
C VAL A 155 11.68 1.67 -12.26
N LYS A 156 11.95 1.35 -13.53
CA LYS A 156 12.92 0.29 -13.88
C LYS A 156 14.34 0.64 -13.45
N GLN A 157 14.72 1.91 -13.55
CA GLN A 157 16.02 2.35 -13.07
C GLN A 157 16.08 2.25 -11.54
N TYR A 158 15.03 2.65 -10.83
CA TYR A 158 14.90 2.48 -9.38
C TYR A 158 15.05 1.01 -8.95
N GLN A 159 14.36 0.08 -9.62
CA GLN A 159 14.48 -1.36 -9.34
C GLN A 159 15.91 -1.88 -9.46
N ARG A 160 16.64 -1.48 -10.52
CA ARG A 160 18.04 -1.88 -10.71
C ARG A 160 18.96 -1.29 -9.64
N GLU A 161 18.80 0.00 -9.36
CA GLU A 161 19.60 0.70 -8.34
C GLU A 161 19.35 0.11 -6.93
N ALA A 162 18.12 -0.31 -6.63
CA ALA A 162 17.79 -0.98 -5.38
C ALA A 162 18.44 -2.36 -5.24
N ALA A 163 18.57 -3.11 -6.34
CA ALA A 163 19.18 -4.44 -6.34
C ALA A 163 20.71 -4.42 -6.23
N GLU A 164 21.34 -3.28 -6.55
CA GLU A 164 22.80 -3.12 -6.64
C GLU A 164 23.36 -2.15 -5.59
N ILE A 165 22.57 -1.84 -4.54
CA ILE A 165 22.95 -0.86 -3.53
C ILE A 165 24.14 -1.35 -2.68
N GLN A 166 25.17 -0.52 -2.54
CA GLN A 166 26.39 -0.87 -1.79
C GLN A 166 27.01 0.31 -1.03
N SER A 167 26.41 1.50 -1.12
CA SER A 167 26.99 2.71 -0.53
C SER A 167 25.93 3.67 -0.03
N LEU A 168 26.25 4.41 1.02
CA LEU A 168 25.40 5.44 1.59
C LEU A 168 24.96 6.52 0.59
N PRO A 169 25.82 7.05 -0.31
CA PRO A 169 25.35 7.96 -1.36
C PRO A 169 24.32 7.34 -2.30
N ALA A 170 24.50 6.06 -2.67
CA ALA A 170 23.53 5.33 -3.50
C ALA A 170 22.20 5.14 -2.77
N PHE A 171 22.25 4.81 -1.46
CA PHE A 171 21.06 4.72 -0.61
C PHE A 171 20.24 6.00 -0.62
N ARG A 172 20.88 7.16 -0.46
CA ARG A 172 20.18 8.45 -0.43
C ARG A 172 19.57 8.82 -1.76
N MET A 173 20.33 8.60 -2.84
CA MET A 173 19.83 8.84 -4.18
C MET A 173 18.62 7.96 -4.46
N LEU A 174 18.67 6.68 -4.08
CA LEU A 174 17.56 5.76 -4.22
C LEU A 174 16.35 6.18 -3.37
N TYR A 175 16.58 6.59 -2.11
CA TYR A 175 15.53 7.07 -1.21
C TYR A 175 14.78 8.26 -1.80
N LYS A 176 15.51 9.29 -2.24
CA LYS A 176 14.95 10.47 -2.90
C LYS A 176 14.21 10.11 -4.20
N LYS A 177 14.78 9.20 -4.98
CA LYS A 177 14.13 8.75 -6.22
C LYS A 177 12.82 8.02 -5.92
N GLY A 178 12.79 7.19 -4.89
CA GLY A 178 11.58 6.54 -4.40
C GLY A 178 10.50 7.56 -4.03
N GLU A 179 10.86 8.63 -3.31
CA GLU A 179 9.93 9.71 -2.95
C GLU A 179 9.32 10.40 -4.18
N ASN A 180 10.13 10.73 -5.18
CA ASN A 180 9.62 11.34 -6.41
C ASN A 180 8.70 10.37 -7.17
N LEU A 181 9.05 9.08 -7.21
CA LEU A 181 8.25 8.05 -7.86
C LEU A 181 6.93 7.82 -7.12
N GLU A 182 6.94 7.79 -5.79
CA GLU A 182 5.75 7.69 -4.94
C GLU A 182 4.73 8.77 -5.33
N LEU A 183 5.14 10.04 -5.31
CA LEU A 183 4.27 11.17 -5.65
C LEU A 183 3.73 11.08 -7.08
N ALA A 184 4.61 10.80 -8.05
CA ALA A 184 4.23 10.73 -9.46
C ALA A 184 3.28 9.56 -9.76
N LEU A 185 3.48 8.41 -9.11
CA LEU A 185 2.62 7.24 -9.28
C LEU A 185 1.27 7.43 -8.59
N GLU A 186 1.26 7.95 -7.36
CA GLU A 186 0.01 8.28 -6.64
C GLU A 186 -0.87 9.24 -7.44
N GLU A 187 -0.29 10.33 -7.97
CA GLU A 187 -1.01 11.30 -8.79
C GLU A 187 -1.72 10.60 -9.97
N ARG A 188 -0.99 9.79 -10.74
CA ARG A 188 -1.53 9.09 -11.92
C ARG A 188 -2.57 8.04 -11.57
N VAL A 189 -2.37 7.30 -10.49
CA VAL A 189 -3.34 6.30 -10.04
C VAL A 189 -4.63 6.96 -9.59
N ASN A 190 -4.53 8.07 -8.85
CA ASN A 190 -5.68 8.79 -8.31
C ASN A 190 -6.44 9.56 -9.40
N GLU A 191 -5.75 10.06 -10.43
CA GLU A 191 -6.40 10.55 -11.66
C GLU A 191 -7.24 9.45 -12.34
N ALA A 192 -6.69 8.24 -12.49
CA ALA A 192 -7.42 7.12 -13.08
C ALA A 192 -8.60 6.67 -12.18
N LEU A 193 -8.42 6.70 -10.87
CA LEU A 193 -9.47 6.39 -9.90
C LEU A 193 -10.62 7.39 -9.96
N ALA A 194 -10.34 8.69 -10.13
CA ALA A 194 -11.35 9.73 -10.26
C ALA A 194 -12.26 9.54 -11.49
N LEU A 195 -11.79 8.81 -12.50
CA LEU A 195 -12.57 8.43 -13.70
C LEU A 195 -13.33 7.11 -13.53
N SER A 196 -13.13 6.40 -12.42
CA SER A 196 -13.74 5.10 -12.14
C SER A 196 -15.15 5.25 -11.56
N SER A 197 -15.98 4.21 -11.71
CA SER A 197 -17.35 4.24 -11.20
C SER A 197 -17.41 3.89 -9.71
N ALA A 198 -18.42 4.41 -9.02
CA ALA A 198 -18.65 4.16 -7.60
C ALA A 198 -18.84 2.67 -7.22
N ASP A 199 -19.23 1.83 -8.19
CA ASP A 199 -19.59 0.43 -7.97
C ASP A 199 -18.48 -0.56 -8.36
N SER A 200 -17.34 -0.06 -8.86
CA SER A 200 -16.18 -0.86 -9.23
C SER A 200 -14.90 -0.02 -9.20
N LEU A 201 -13.99 -0.33 -8.28
CA LEU A 201 -12.71 0.39 -8.15
C LEU A 201 -11.61 -0.38 -8.86
N ALA A 202 -10.96 0.25 -9.83
CA ALA A 202 -9.81 -0.32 -10.50
C ALA A 202 -8.73 -0.73 -9.49
N ASN A 203 -8.14 -1.91 -9.67
CA ASN A 203 -7.14 -2.47 -8.77
C ASN A 203 -5.71 -2.04 -9.17
N PHE A 204 -5.06 -1.26 -8.32
CA PHE A 204 -3.66 -0.84 -8.46
C PHE A 204 -2.68 -1.49 -7.46
N PHE A 205 -3.12 -2.50 -6.69
CA PHE A 205 -2.26 -3.20 -5.72
C PHE A 205 -1.05 -3.90 -6.37
N TRP A 206 -1.05 -4.09 -7.68
CA TRP A 206 0.12 -4.61 -8.41
C TRP A 206 1.33 -3.66 -8.37
N LEU A 207 1.16 -2.37 -8.02
CA LEU A 207 2.27 -1.41 -7.98
C LEU A 207 3.34 -1.77 -6.95
N GLN A 208 2.95 -2.41 -5.86
CA GLN A 208 3.89 -2.90 -4.83
C GLN A 208 4.91 -3.91 -5.40
N HIS A 209 4.61 -4.54 -6.55
CA HIS A 209 5.52 -5.47 -7.22
C HIS A 209 6.49 -4.78 -8.18
N VAL A 210 6.24 -3.54 -8.58
CA VAL A 210 7.14 -2.77 -9.46
C VAL A 210 7.92 -1.70 -8.70
N LEU A 211 7.43 -1.26 -7.54
CA LEU A 211 8.11 -0.31 -6.67
C LEU A 211 8.46 -0.98 -5.33
N PRO A 212 9.53 -1.80 -5.28
CA PRO A 212 9.93 -2.44 -4.04
C PRO A 212 10.23 -1.40 -2.95
N GLY A 213 9.93 -1.70 -1.69
CA GLY A 213 10.03 -0.72 -0.60
C GLY A 213 8.79 0.15 -0.41
N TYR A 214 7.72 -0.12 -1.17
CA TYR A 214 6.42 0.53 -1.04
C TYR A 214 5.29 -0.50 -0.98
N LEU A 215 4.29 -0.22 -0.16
CA LEU A 215 3.03 -0.96 -0.09
C LEU A 215 1.90 -0.08 -0.57
N VAL A 216 1.06 -0.63 -1.44
CA VAL A 216 -0.13 0.06 -1.92
C VAL A 216 -1.24 -0.13 -0.88
N TYR A 217 -1.85 0.98 -0.47
CA TYR A 217 -2.95 0.99 0.46
C TYR A 217 -4.11 1.81 -0.08
N LEU A 218 -5.34 1.37 0.22
CA LEU A 218 -6.57 2.07 -0.09
C LEU A 218 -7.40 2.13 1.20
N PRO A 219 -7.26 3.19 2.02
CA PRO A 219 -7.82 3.25 3.38
C PRO A 219 -9.32 2.98 3.45
N ALA A 220 -10.08 3.48 2.49
CA ALA A 220 -11.46 3.10 2.32
C ALA A 220 -11.83 3.07 0.83
N PRO A 221 -12.84 2.30 0.44
CA PRO A 221 -13.36 2.37 -0.93
C PRO A 221 -13.68 3.83 -1.30
N LYS A 222 -13.22 4.29 -2.46
CA LYS A 222 -13.39 5.66 -2.99
C LYS A 222 -12.55 6.74 -2.29
N THR A 223 -11.57 6.37 -1.49
CA THR A 223 -10.47 7.28 -1.13
C THR A 223 -9.37 7.21 -2.17
N GLU A 224 -8.32 7.98 -1.99
CA GLU A 224 -7.11 7.91 -2.79
C GLU A 224 -6.33 6.63 -2.45
N TYR A 225 -5.67 6.08 -3.48
CA TYR A 225 -4.57 5.15 -3.31
C TYR A 225 -3.38 5.88 -2.71
N GLN A 226 -2.72 5.21 -1.77
CA GLN A 226 -1.51 5.68 -1.10
C GLN A 226 -0.42 4.62 -1.20
N LEU A 227 0.83 5.07 -1.32
CA LEU A 227 2.04 4.27 -1.40
C LEU A 227 2.85 4.46 -0.13
N TYR A 228 2.64 3.60 0.87
CA TYR A 228 3.37 3.66 2.12
C TYR A 228 4.76 3.06 1.98
N ARG A 229 5.79 3.78 2.42
CA ARG A 229 7.16 3.24 2.50
C ARG A 229 7.20 2.07 3.48
N ASP A 230 7.77 0.94 3.07
CA ASP A 230 8.05 -0.21 3.93
C ASP A 230 9.47 -0.09 4.49
N TYR A 231 9.61 0.43 5.71
CA TYR A 231 10.93 0.65 6.30
C TYR A 231 11.69 -0.65 6.60
N ARG A 232 11.03 -1.82 6.60
CA ARG A 232 11.71 -3.11 6.72
C ARG A 232 12.49 -3.45 5.46
N PHE A 233 11.99 -3.03 4.29
CA PHE A 233 12.72 -3.13 3.05
C PHE A 233 13.91 -2.17 3.05
N TRP A 234 13.70 -0.91 3.47
CA TRP A 234 14.77 0.08 3.57
C TRP A 234 15.86 -0.34 4.57
N GLY A 235 15.51 -0.96 5.70
CA GLY A 235 16.48 -1.55 6.62
C GLY A 235 17.35 -2.62 5.97
N LYS A 236 16.77 -3.52 5.18
CA LYS A 236 17.54 -4.52 4.41
C LYS A 236 18.46 -3.90 3.36
N LEU A 237 18.12 -2.73 2.83
CA LEU A 237 19.01 -2.00 1.92
C LEU A 237 20.13 -1.30 2.68
N ALA A 238 19.86 -0.74 3.86
CA ALA A 238 20.87 -0.13 4.72
C ALA A 238 21.93 -1.17 5.15
N GLU A 239 21.50 -2.36 5.54
CA GLU A 239 22.37 -3.50 5.88
C GLU A 239 23.36 -3.92 4.76
N GLN A 240 23.10 -3.52 3.51
CA GLN A 240 23.97 -3.81 2.36
C GLN A 240 25.05 -2.76 2.15
N THR A 241 24.95 -1.61 2.79
CA THR A 241 25.99 -0.59 2.74
C THR A 241 27.00 -0.79 3.86
N ALA A 242 28.18 -0.17 3.72
CA ALA A 242 29.24 -0.27 4.73
C ALA A 242 29.14 0.83 5.80
N ASP A 243 28.28 1.82 5.61
CA ASP A 243 28.12 2.94 6.52
C ASP A 243 27.02 2.62 7.54
N SER A 244 27.00 3.33 8.67
CA SER A 244 26.01 3.11 9.75
C SER A 244 24.97 4.21 9.84
N LEU A 245 25.02 5.17 8.91
CA LEU A 245 24.21 6.38 8.97
C LEU A 245 22.85 6.21 8.28
N ASP A 246 22.78 5.36 7.27
CA ASP A 246 21.53 4.80 6.77
C ASP A 246 20.87 3.86 7.78
N ASP A 247 21.64 3.08 8.55
CA ASP A 247 21.08 2.31 9.68
C ASP A 247 20.41 3.24 10.71
N GLN A 248 21.09 4.32 11.12
CA GLN A 248 20.54 5.30 12.06
C GLN A 248 19.30 6.02 11.50
N LEU A 249 19.28 6.29 10.20
CA LEU A 249 18.11 6.84 9.51
C LEU A 249 16.93 5.86 9.54
N VAL A 250 17.16 4.58 9.27
CA VAL A 250 16.12 3.56 9.36
C VAL A 250 15.64 3.38 10.81
N GLU A 251 16.53 3.43 11.79
CA GLU A 251 16.17 3.40 13.22
C GLU A 251 15.32 4.59 13.67
N LEU A 252 15.51 5.77 13.07
CA LEU A 252 14.59 6.90 13.25
C LEU A 252 13.18 6.52 12.74
N PHE A 253 13.09 5.89 11.56
CA PHE A 253 11.82 5.47 11.00
C PHE A 253 11.15 4.33 11.78
N TYR A 254 11.91 3.37 12.32
CA TYR A 254 11.35 2.36 13.21
C TYR A 254 10.82 2.97 14.52
N ALA A 255 11.51 3.96 15.08
CA ALA A 255 11.02 4.68 16.25
C ALA A 255 9.74 5.49 15.92
N ALA A 256 9.66 6.02 14.70
CA ALA A 256 8.49 6.76 14.22
C ALA A 256 7.28 5.86 13.96
N TYR A 257 7.47 4.64 13.46
CA TYR A 257 6.40 3.72 13.06
C TYR A 257 6.60 2.34 13.72
N PRO A 258 6.48 2.24 15.06
CA PRO A 258 6.89 1.07 15.81
C PRO A 258 5.95 -0.14 15.68
N LEU A 259 4.74 0.02 15.13
CA LEU A 259 3.74 -1.05 15.03
C LEU A 259 3.98 -1.99 13.85
N ASP A 260 4.26 -1.43 12.67
CA ASP A 260 4.36 -2.17 11.42
C ASP A 260 5.53 -1.73 10.53
N SER A 261 6.24 -0.65 10.92
CA SER A 261 7.32 -0.03 10.17
C SER A 261 6.88 0.48 8.78
N LEU A 262 5.64 0.96 8.66
CA LEU A 262 5.10 1.57 7.45
C LEU A 262 5.01 3.10 7.58
N GLY A 263 5.50 3.82 6.58
CA GLY A 263 5.52 5.28 6.56
C GLY A 263 4.21 5.93 6.12
N TYR A 264 3.13 5.73 6.88
CA TYR A 264 1.87 6.44 6.69
C TYR A 264 1.90 7.88 7.23
N SER A 265 0.81 8.64 7.11
CA SER A 265 0.78 10.07 7.46
C SER A 265 0.96 10.34 8.95
N LEU A 266 0.47 9.44 9.81
CA LEU A 266 0.45 9.60 11.27
C LEU A 266 1.53 8.72 11.90
N GLY A 267 2.57 9.29 12.50
CA GLY A 267 3.55 8.50 13.22
C GLY A 267 3.11 8.15 14.64
N SER A 268 4.04 7.60 15.41
CA SER A 268 3.97 7.37 16.86
C SER A 268 3.63 8.62 17.70
N TRP A 269 3.61 9.80 17.08
CA TRP A 269 3.34 11.09 17.70
C TRP A 269 1.87 11.54 17.59
N SER A 270 1.02 10.85 16.84
CA SER A 270 -0.41 11.18 16.75
C SER A 270 -1.30 9.94 16.60
N ILE A 271 -2.59 10.12 16.88
CA ILE A 271 -3.61 9.09 16.70
C ILE A 271 -4.87 9.69 16.08
N ALA A 272 -5.52 8.96 15.17
CA ALA A 272 -6.81 9.33 14.61
C ALA A 272 -7.94 8.54 15.28
N LEU A 273 -8.97 9.24 15.76
CA LEU A 273 -10.24 8.64 16.18
C LEU A 273 -11.25 8.72 15.03
N LEU A 274 -11.51 7.57 14.41
CA LEU A 274 -12.43 7.46 13.27
C LEU A 274 -13.86 7.92 13.60
N GLU A 275 -14.33 7.70 14.83
CA GLU A 275 -15.68 8.06 15.25
C GLU A 275 -15.90 9.58 15.34
N GLU A 276 -14.87 10.32 15.75
CA GLU A 276 -14.93 11.77 15.88
C GLU A 276 -14.41 12.50 14.63
N ASN A 277 -13.83 11.77 13.67
CA ASN A 277 -13.07 12.33 12.54
C ASN A 277 -12.06 13.38 13.02
N ARG A 278 -11.37 13.07 14.12
CA ARG A 278 -10.40 13.95 14.79
C ARG A 278 -9.07 13.24 14.95
N GLU A 279 -8.00 13.99 14.76
CA GLU A 279 -6.65 13.60 15.10
C GLU A 279 -6.25 14.24 16.42
N TYR A 280 -5.57 13.46 17.26
CA TYR A 280 -5.03 13.89 18.54
C TYR A 280 -3.51 13.76 18.52
N SER A 281 -2.82 14.84 18.87
CA SER A 281 -1.39 14.78 19.14
C SER A 281 -1.14 14.00 20.44
N LEU A 282 -0.10 13.16 20.41
CA LEU A 282 0.43 12.45 21.56
C LEU A 282 1.55 13.21 22.28
N LEU A 283 1.71 14.51 22.00
CA LEU A 283 2.60 15.39 22.74
C LEU A 283 2.28 15.31 24.24
N GLY A 284 3.31 15.20 25.06
CA GLY A 284 3.25 14.88 26.49
C GLY A 284 3.74 13.47 26.85
N ARG A 285 3.88 12.55 25.88
CA ARG A 285 4.41 11.18 26.10
C ARG A 285 5.94 11.07 26.10
N GLY A 286 6.65 12.11 25.68
CA GLY A 286 8.10 12.09 25.48
C GLY A 286 8.53 11.58 24.10
N GLN A 287 7.58 11.26 23.21
CA GLN A 287 7.87 10.69 21.89
C GLN A 287 8.42 11.74 20.92
N HIS A 288 7.88 12.96 20.91
CA HIS A 288 8.42 14.04 20.08
C HIS A 288 9.84 14.38 20.51
N LEU A 289 10.09 14.46 21.82
CA LEU A 289 11.43 14.69 22.35
C LEU A 289 12.40 13.59 21.88
N ALA A 290 12.06 12.32 22.07
CA ALA A 290 12.90 11.20 21.65
C ALA A 290 13.17 11.18 20.13
N LEU A 291 12.20 11.57 19.32
CA LEU A 291 12.37 11.67 17.87
C LEU A 291 13.23 12.87 17.48
N PHE A 292 13.10 14.02 18.15
CA PHE A 292 13.99 15.16 17.95
C PHE A 292 15.43 14.84 18.37
N GLU A 293 15.65 14.09 19.43
CA GLU A 293 17.00 13.64 19.84
C GLU A 293 17.67 12.79 18.75
N ARG A 294 16.93 11.82 18.18
CA ARG A 294 17.43 10.97 17.07
C ARG A 294 17.66 11.79 15.81
N LEU A 295 16.75 12.70 15.50
CA LEU A 295 16.87 13.60 14.36
C LEU A 295 18.10 14.49 14.50
N ASP A 296 18.31 15.10 15.67
CA ASP A 296 19.44 15.99 15.92
C ASP A 296 20.78 15.27 15.79
N ALA A 297 20.88 14.02 16.26
CA ALA A 297 22.07 13.19 16.06
C ALA A 297 22.39 12.99 14.57
N LEU A 298 21.37 12.81 13.73
CA LEU A 298 21.54 12.68 12.28
C LEU A 298 21.93 14.01 11.61
N TYR A 299 21.39 15.16 12.05
CA TYR A 299 21.79 16.49 11.52
C TYR A 299 23.23 16.85 11.86
N GLN A 300 23.73 16.39 13.00
CA GLN A 300 25.12 16.61 13.40
C GLN A 300 26.12 15.74 12.60
N SER A 301 25.63 14.82 11.77
CA SER A 301 26.49 14.04 10.86
C SER A 301 26.89 14.86 9.61
N ASP A 302 28.12 14.69 9.13
CA ASP A 302 28.74 15.50 8.05
C ASP A 302 28.24 15.14 6.63
N LEU A 303 26.97 14.84 6.51
CA LEU A 303 26.46 14.04 5.41
C LEU A 303 25.36 14.70 4.61
N ASN A 304 24.77 15.80 5.07
CA ASN A 304 23.73 16.51 4.34
C ASN A 304 22.56 15.56 3.97
N LEU A 305 21.92 15.04 5.00
CA LEU A 305 20.68 14.25 4.90
C LEU A 305 19.43 15.15 4.93
N ASP A 306 19.60 16.47 4.87
CA ASP A 306 18.56 17.49 5.04
C ASP A 306 17.31 17.19 4.20
N GLN A 307 17.49 16.72 2.96
CA GLN A 307 16.36 16.40 2.07
C GLN A 307 15.46 15.26 2.57
N ALA A 308 16.02 14.28 3.31
CA ALA A 308 15.24 13.20 3.92
C ALA A 308 14.74 13.56 5.33
N LEU A 309 15.49 14.39 6.05
CA LEU A 309 15.23 14.73 7.44
C LEU A 309 14.26 15.91 7.60
N ASP A 310 14.33 16.92 6.72
CA ASP A 310 13.48 18.11 6.78
C ASP A 310 11.99 17.77 6.67
N PRO A 311 11.52 16.90 5.73
CA PRO A 311 10.12 16.51 5.70
C PRO A 311 9.66 15.80 6.98
N PHE A 312 10.53 14.96 7.57
CA PHE A 312 10.24 14.27 8.82
C PHE A 312 10.16 15.26 10.00
N LYS A 313 11.12 16.19 10.08
CA LYS A 313 11.12 17.29 11.05
C LYS A 313 9.83 18.10 10.95
N GLN A 314 9.43 18.44 9.72
CA GLN A 314 8.23 19.23 9.49
C GLN A 314 6.97 18.51 9.98
N LYS A 315 6.85 17.19 9.78
CA LYS A 315 5.74 16.40 10.34
C LYS A 315 5.64 16.50 11.86
N LEU A 316 6.77 16.46 12.58
CA LEU A 316 6.79 16.63 14.04
C LEU A 316 6.39 18.05 14.47
N LEU A 317 6.88 19.06 13.74
CA LEU A 317 6.57 20.46 14.01
C LEU A 317 5.09 20.76 13.70
N ASP A 318 4.57 20.26 12.59
CA ASP A 318 3.17 20.42 12.18
C ASP A 318 2.22 19.82 13.21
N ASP A 319 2.54 18.62 13.74
CA ASP A 319 1.75 18.04 14.82
C ASP A 319 1.71 18.96 16.06
N ILE A 320 2.81 19.60 16.44
CA ILE A 320 2.86 20.51 17.59
C ILE A 320 2.14 21.85 17.30
N PHE A 321 2.36 22.40 16.10
CA PHE A 321 1.91 23.74 15.73
C PHE A 321 0.44 23.78 15.32
N LEU A 322 0.00 22.80 14.53
CA LEU A 322 -1.29 22.83 13.85
C LEU A 322 -2.38 22.07 14.59
N THR A 323 -2.03 21.12 15.47
CA THR A 323 -3.05 20.37 16.22
C THR A 323 -3.86 21.28 17.14
N GLU A 324 -5.15 21.02 17.33
CA GLU A 324 -5.96 21.69 18.36
C GLU A 324 -6.37 20.74 19.48
N HIS A 325 -6.00 19.46 19.34
CA HIS A 325 -6.47 18.37 20.20
C HIS A 325 -5.29 17.54 20.70
N TYR A 326 -5.12 17.49 22.01
CA TYR A 326 -4.09 16.70 22.67
C TYR A 326 -4.70 15.55 23.44
N TRP A 327 -4.10 14.38 23.30
CA TRP A 327 -4.54 13.20 24.03
C TRP A 327 -4.20 13.28 25.52
N LEU A 328 -3.06 13.89 25.83
CA LEU A 328 -2.49 13.99 27.17
C LEU A 328 -3.00 15.24 27.90
N SER A 329 -2.70 15.34 29.20
CA SER A 329 -3.00 16.52 29.98
C SER A 329 -2.18 17.72 29.52
N ARG A 330 -2.68 18.93 29.79
CA ARG A 330 -1.96 20.17 29.49
C ARG A 330 -0.60 20.21 30.18
N GLU A 331 -0.53 19.72 31.41
CA GLU A 331 0.69 19.71 32.22
C GLU A 331 1.77 18.82 31.59
N GLU A 332 1.40 17.64 31.09
CA GLU A 332 2.31 16.73 30.38
C GLU A 332 2.78 17.34 29.05
N VAL A 333 1.85 17.88 28.25
CA VAL A 333 2.14 18.57 26.99
C VAL A 333 3.17 19.70 27.19
N LEU A 334 2.94 20.56 28.19
CA LEU A 334 3.83 21.67 28.49
C LEU A 334 5.20 21.22 29.02
N ALA A 335 5.25 20.09 29.73
CA ALA A 335 6.48 19.52 30.24
C ALA A 335 7.37 19.00 29.09
N GLU A 336 6.81 18.26 28.15
CA GLU A 336 7.56 17.79 26.98
C GLU A 336 8.03 18.95 26.10
N LEU A 337 7.15 19.93 25.82
CA LEU A 337 7.53 21.09 25.02
C LEU A 337 8.63 21.94 25.68
N GLN A 338 8.63 22.04 27.02
CA GLN A 338 9.73 22.66 27.76
C GLN A 338 11.03 21.86 27.63
N ALA A 339 10.97 20.52 27.65
CA ALA A 339 12.14 19.68 27.46
C ALA A 339 12.73 19.84 26.05
N ILE A 340 11.89 19.86 25.01
CA ILE A 340 12.32 20.10 23.62
C ILE A 340 13.04 21.46 23.49
N LEU A 341 12.46 22.52 24.06
CA LEU A 341 13.07 23.86 24.04
C LEU A 341 14.38 23.92 24.84
N ALA A 342 14.50 23.16 25.93
CA ALA A 342 15.69 23.14 26.78
C ALA A 342 16.84 22.32 26.19
N ALA A 343 16.54 21.31 25.37
CA ALA A 343 17.54 20.48 24.70
C ALA A 343 18.34 21.24 23.62
N ASP A 344 17.81 22.37 23.14
CA ASP A 344 18.46 23.27 22.18
C ASP A 344 18.93 22.59 20.88
N PHE A 345 18.15 21.62 20.37
CA PHE A 345 18.49 20.84 19.18
C PHE A 345 19.00 21.70 18.02
N SER A 346 20.10 21.27 17.40
CA SER A 346 20.74 21.91 16.24
C SER A 346 19.91 21.77 14.96
N CYS A 347 19.10 20.72 14.84
CA CYS A 347 18.18 20.51 13.72
C CYS A 347 17.04 21.55 13.68
N LEU A 348 16.82 22.28 14.78
CA LEU A 348 15.79 23.32 14.89
C LEU A 348 16.37 24.71 14.58
N GLN A 349 15.78 25.39 13.60
CA GLN A 349 16.08 26.76 13.25
C GLN A 349 15.64 27.73 14.35
N LYS A 350 16.25 28.92 14.37
CA LYS A 350 15.90 29.97 15.34
C LYS A 350 14.42 30.38 15.25
N SER A 351 13.86 30.45 14.04
CA SER A 351 12.43 30.71 13.81
C SER A 351 11.55 29.64 14.43
N GLU A 352 11.87 28.37 14.18
CA GLU A 352 11.14 27.21 14.73
C GLU A 352 11.18 27.20 16.27
N LYS A 353 12.32 27.53 16.89
CA LYS A 353 12.45 27.65 18.37
C LYS A 353 11.58 28.78 18.94
N VAL A 354 11.45 29.90 18.22
CA VAL A 354 10.57 31.01 18.59
C VAL A 354 9.10 30.59 18.49
N GLU A 355 8.75 29.86 17.43
CA GLU A 355 7.39 29.36 17.22
C GLU A 355 6.98 28.32 18.27
N LEU A 356 7.86 27.37 18.61
CA LEU A 356 7.66 26.43 19.73
C LEU A 356 7.46 27.17 21.07
N SER A 357 8.22 28.24 21.31
CA SER A 357 8.08 29.06 22.51
C SER A 357 6.73 29.80 22.56
N ALA A 358 6.31 30.36 21.42
CA ALA A 358 5.01 31.02 21.29
C ALA A 358 3.86 30.02 21.48
N ARG A 359 3.97 28.85 20.84
CA ARG A 359 3.01 27.75 20.96
C ARG A 359 2.87 27.28 22.40
N LYS A 360 3.97 27.11 23.12
CA LYS A 360 3.95 26.79 24.56
C LYS A 360 3.15 27.81 25.38
N ALA A 361 3.34 29.10 25.11
CA ALA A 361 2.61 30.16 25.81
C ALA A 361 1.10 30.13 25.50
N MET A 362 0.72 29.84 24.26
CA MET A 362 -0.68 29.67 23.85
C MET A 362 -1.35 28.48 24.56
N LEU A 363 -0.68 27.33 24.60
CA LEU A 363 -1.18 26.13 25.28
C LEU A 363 -1.33 26.35 26.79
N ALA A 364 -0.40 27.09 27.42
CA ALA A 364 -0.51 27.47 28.83
C ALA A 364 -1.73 28.35 29.13
N GLN A 365 -2.20 29.13 28.15
CA GLN A 365 -3.40 29.96 28.25
C GLN A 365 -4.71 29.18 27.95
N GLY A 366 -4.62 27.89 27.63
CA GLY A 366 -5.77 27.04 27.34
C GLY A 366 -6.30 27.16 25.91
N GLN A 367 -5.46 27.53 24.94
CA GLN A 367 -5.84 27.63 23.52
C GLN A 367 -5.75 26.28 22.77
N ALA A 368 -6.20 25.19 23.41
CA ALA A 368 -6.35 23.86 22.82
C ALA A 368 -7.22 22.97 23.72
N GLU A 369 -7.72 21.87 23.17
CA GLU A 369 -8.40 20.82 23.92
C GLU A 369 -7.38 19.77 24.42
N PHE A 370 -7.53 19.33 25.67
CA PHE A 370 -6.64 18.36 26.34
C PHE A 370 -7.46 17.22 26.95
N GLY A 371 -6.81 16.09 27.25
CA GLY A 371 -7.39 15.02 28.06
C GLY A 371 -8.34 14.09 27.29
N GLY A 372 -7.93 13.59 26.12
CA GLY A 372 -8.70 12.59 25.37
C GLY A 372 -8.98 11.30 26.16
N LEU A 373 -8.14 10.95 27.13
CA LEU A 373 -8.31 9.79 28.01
C LEU A 373 -9.60 9.82 28.84
N GLU A 374 -10.04 10.99 29.30
CA GLU A 374 -11.23 11.14 30.14
C GLU A 374 -12.53 10.87 29.36
N LYS A 375 -12.47 10.82 28.02
CA LYS A 375 -13.62 10.55 27.15
C LYS A 375 -13.89 9.06 26.90
N LEU A 376 -12.95 8.18 27.29
CA LEU A 376 -13.09 6.73 27.12
C LEU A 376 -13.62 6.01 28.39
N GLU A 377 -13.78 6.74 29.49
CA GLU A 377 -14.44 6.28 30.73
C GLU A 377 -15.92 6.67 30.76
#